data_AF-A0A953Z0E6-F1
#
_entry.id   AF-A0A953Z0E6-F1
#
_cell.length_a   1.000
_cell.length_b   1.000
_cell.length_c   1.000
_cell.angle_alpha   90.00
_cell.angle_beta   90.00
_cell.angle_gamma   90.00
#
_symmetry.space_group_name_H-M   'P 1'
#
loop_
_entity.id
_entity.type
_entity.pdbx_description
1 polymer ?
#
loop_
_entity_poly.entity_id
_entity_poly.type
_entity_poly.pdbx_seq_one_letter_code
_entity_poly.pdbx_strand_id
1 'polypeptide(L)'
;MFLSFSDELRKIAAARLQGKIEFQGLPVSIENRRGSYRRGVDSEGNPWKTLMQAHYGYIRKSRTVRATGGDGEPIDVFVGPESESDIVVGVTLLKDSGKVDETKYFVGYRSPKDAVESFKDHYPTKWETLMGPHRVMTMDKFRTLLAKDQKI
;
A
#
# COMPACT_ATOMS: atom_id res chain seq x y z
N MET A 1 28.79 -17.23 7.92
CA MET A 1 27.46 -16.62 8.14
C MET A 1 26.66 -16.84 6.87
N PHE A 2 25.89 -17.94 6.78
CA PHE A 2 25.07 -18.24 5.61
C PHE A 2 23.77 -17.46 5.75
N LEU A 3 23.52 -16.54 4.83
CA LEU A 3 22.19 -15.95 4.66
C LEU A 3 21.26 -17.07 4.17
N SER A 4 20.08 -17.19 4.78
CA SER A 4 19.07 -18.16 4.35
C SER A 4 18.64 -17.81 2.91
N PHE A 5 18.35 -18.82 2.09
CA PHE A 5 17.78 -18.64 0.74
C PHE A 5 16.53 -17.73 0.76
N SER A 6 15.80 -17.72 1.88
CA SER A 6 14.67 -16.82 2.15
C SER A 6 15.10 -15.34 2.27
N ASP A 7 16.25 -15.06 2.89
CA ASP A 7 16.78 -13.69 3.04
C ASP A 7 17.29 -13.13 1.71
N GLU A 8 17.83 -13.98 0.85
CA GLU A 8 18.25 -13.61 -0.52
C GLU A 8 17.04 -13.28 -1.41
N LEU A 9 15.96 -14.07 -1.31
CA LEU A 9 14.69 -13.80 -2.01
C LEU A 9 14.00 -12.53 -1.49
N ARG A 10 14.07 -12.25 -0.18
CA ARG A 10 13.58 -10.99 0.41
C ARG A 10 14.37 -9.77 -0.06
N LYS A 11 15.70 -9.90 -0.23
CA LYS A 11 16.55 -8.85 -0.80
C LYS A 11 16.30 -8.63 -2.30
N ILE A 12 16.03 -9.69 -3.07
CA ILE A 12 15.64 -9.59 -4.48
C ILE A 12 14.21 -9.02 -4.63
N ALA A 13 13.34 -9.24 -3.64
CA ALA A 13 11.99 -8.67 -3.57
C ALA A 13 11.94 -7.19 -3.15
N ALA A 14 13.07 -6.60 -2.71
CA ALA A 14 13.16 -5.16 -2.52
C ALA A 14 13.08 -4.49 -3.91
N ALA A 15 11.87 -4.14 -4.34
CA ALA A 15 11.63 -3.53 -5.63
C ALA A 15 12.46 -2.25 -5.73
N ARG A 16 13.43 -2.22 -6.65
CA ARG A 16 14.14 -0.99 -7.00
C ARG A 16 13.08 0.06 -7.34
N LEU A 17 13.12 1.20 -6.64
CA LEU A 17 12.19 2.30 -6.87
C LEU A 17 12.09 2.60 -8.37
N GLN A 18 10.88 2.47 -8.90
CA GLN A 18 10.59 2.74 -10.29
C GLN A 18 10.37 4.23 -10.53
N GLY A 19 10.10 5.04 -9.50
CA GLY A 19 9.98 6.49 -9.65
C GLY A 19 9.65 7.22 -8.35
N LYS A 20 9.44 8.52 -8.47
CA LYS A 20 8.90 9.39 -7.41
C LYS A 20 7.86 10.31 -8.06
N ILE A 21 6.76 10.53 -7.37
CA ILE A 21 5.71 11.47 -7.79
C ILE A 21 5.32 12.35 -6.61
N GLU A 22 4.55 13.39 -6.92
CA GLU A 22 3.80 14.17 -5.96
C GLU A 22 2.32 14.08 -6.34
N PHE A 23 1.49 13.62 -5.41
CA PHE A 23 0.03 13.53 -5.60
C PHE A 23 -0.64 14.52 -4.65
N GLN A 24 -1.13 15.64 -5.19
CA GLN A 24 -1.76 16.73 -4.42
C GLN A 24 -0.92 17.15 -3.19
N GLY A 25 0.38 17.38 -3.40
CA GLY A 25 1.32 17.74 -2.34
C GLY A 25 1.85 16.57 -1.49
N LEU A 26 1.35 15.34 -1.69
CA LEU A 26 1.87 14.16 -1.01
C LEU A 26 3.09 13.59 -1.76
N PRO A 27 4.27 13.55 -1.13
CA PRO A 27 5.46 12.99 -1.78
C PRO A 27 5.39 11.46 -1.77
N VAL A 28 5.23 10.81 -2.94
CA VAL A 28 5.13 9.34 -3.04
C VAL A 28 6.38 8.77 -3.73
N SER A 29 6.95 7.71 -3.14
CA SER A 29 7.93 6.84 -3.81
C SER A 29 7.19 5.72 -4.51
N ILE A 30 7.46 5.49 -5.80
CA ILE A 30 6.81 4.45 -6.60
C ILE A 30 7.72 3.22 -6.66
N GLU A 31 7.25 2.11 -6.13
CA GLU A 31 7.89 0.80 -6.21
C GLU A 31 7.47 0.05 -7.47
N ASN A 32 6.20 0.18 -7.84
CA ASN A 32 5.66 -0.41 -9.07
C ASN A 32 4.79 0.62 -9.80
N ARG A 33 5.17 0.93 -11.05
CA ARG A 33 4.37 1.82 -11.89
C ARG A 33 3.12 1.10 -12.41
N ARG A 34 2.04 1.84 -12.67
CA ARG A 34 0.92 1.34 -13.47
C ARG A 34 1.44 0.74 -14.79
N GLY A 35 0.91 -0.41 -15.17
CA GLY A 35 1.34 -1.19 -16.33
C GLY A 35 2.60 -2.04 -16.10
N SER A 36 3.28 -1.89 -14.96
CA SER A 36 4.38 -2.78 -14.57
C SER A 36 3.85 -4.04 -13.88
N TYR A 37 4.76 -4.98 -13.59
CA TYR A 37 4.43 -6.15 -12.78
C TYR A 37 5.11 -6.08 -11.42
N ARG A 38 4.31 -6.19 -10.36
CA ARG A 38 4.80 -6.49 -9.01
C ARG A 38 4.98 -8.00 -8.89
N ARG A 39 6.07 -8.44 -8.25
CA ARG A 39 6.42 -9.85 -8.07
C ARG A 39 6.87 -10.08 -6.64
N GLY A 40 6.70 -11.30 -6.17
CA GLY A 40 7.22 -11.73 -4.89
C GLY A 40 7.10 -13.23 -4.73
N VAL A 41 7.33 -13.68 -3.50
CA VAL A 41 7.15 -15.06 -3.07
C VAL A 41 6.20 -15.03 -1.88
N ASP A 42 5.23 -15.94 -1.83
CA ASP A 42 4.29 -16.04 -0.71
C ASP A 42 4.89 -16.80 0.48
N SER A 43 4.09 -17.01 1.53
CA SER A 43 4.50 -17.73 2.75
C SER A 43 4.82 -19.20 2.52
N GLU A 44 4.30 -19.80 1.45
CA GLU A 44 4.52 -21.20 1.08
C GLU A 44 5.72 -21.37 0.14
N GLY A 45 6.36 -20.26 -0.27
CA GLY A 45 7.48 -20.28 -1.21
C GLY A 45 7.07 -20.21 -2.67
N ASN A 46 5.79 -20.02 -2.98
CA ASN A 46 5.33 -19.94 -4.36
C ASN A 46 5.55 -18.52 -4.92
N PRO A 47 6.15 -18.39 -6.11
CA PRO A 47 6.30 -17.09 -6.76
C PRO A 47 4.93 -16.58 -7.25
N TRP A 48 4.69 -15.28 -7.09
CA TRP A 48 3.50 -14.61 -7.60
C TRP A 48 3.87 -13.38 -8.43
N LYS A 49 2.94 -12.97 -9.29
CA LYS A 49 3.09 -11.81 -10.19
C LYS A 49 1.73 -11.14 -10.41
N THR A 50 1.67 -9.83 -10.19
CA THR A 50 0.44 -9.02 -10.35
C THR A 50 0.70 -7.89 -11.35
N LEU A 51 -0.19 -7.73 -12.34
CA LEU A 51 -0.19 -6.58 -13.24
C LEU A 51 -0.75 -5.35 -12.49
N MET A 52 0.01 -4.27 -12.45
CA MET A 52 -0.36 -3.08 -11.69
C MET A 52 -1.34 -2.21 -12.47
N GLN A 53 -2.59 -2.07 -11.98
CA GLN A 53 -3.60 -1.18 -12.56
C GLN A 53 -3.47 0.27 -12.04
N ALA A 54 -2.75 0.45 -10.93
CA ALA A 54 -2.41 1.74 -10.35
C ALA A 54 -0.91 1.83 -10.06
N HIS A 55 -0.39 3.03 -9.83
CA HIS A 55 0.93 3.17 -9.23
C HIS A 55 0.86 2.66 -7.78
N TYR A 56 1.88 1.93 -7.33
CA TYR A 56 2.00 1.48 -5.96
C TYR A 56 3.35 1.86 -5.37
N GLY A 57 3.33 2.21 -4.09
CA GLY A 57 4.50 2.42 -3.26
C GLY A 57 4.08 3.05 -1.95
N TYR A 58 4.85 4.01 -1.44
CA TYR A 58 4.64 4.56 -0.11
C TYR A 58 4.78 6.09 -0.06
N ILE A 59 4.07 6.69 0.89
CA ILE A 59 4.14 8.13 1.16
C ILE A 59 5.42 8.41 1.95
N ARG A 60 6.34 9.17 1.36
CA ARG A 60 7.59 9.60 2.00
C ARG A 60 7.26 10.51 3.19
N LYS A 61 8.07 10.41 4.25
CA LYS A 61 7.88 11.16 5.50
C LYS A 61 6.54 10.86 6.20
N SER A 62 5.85 9.78 5.85
CA SER A 62 4.77 9.22 6.65
C SER A 62 5.32 8.06 7.50
N ARG A 63 4.73 7.82 8.67
CA ARG A 63 5.08 6.69 9.54
C ARG A 63 3.81 6.19 10.21
N THR A 64 3.66 4.89 10.33
CA THR A 64 2.64 4.30 11.21
C THR A 64 3.05 4.46 12.67
N VAL A 65 2.11 4.71 13.58
CA VAL A 65 2.44 4.67 15.01
C VAL A 65 2.56 3.22 15.46
N ARG A 66 3.75 2.78 15.87
CA ARG A 66 3.93 1.48 16.52
C ARG A 66 3.59 1.61 18.01
N ALA A 67 2.78 0.70 18.54
CA ALA A 67 2.40 0.66 19.96
C ALA A 67 3.61 0.51 20.91
N THR A 68 4.75 0.01 20.42
CA THR A 68 5.96 -0.25 21.20
C THR A 68 7.03 0.85 21.10
N GLY A 69 6.69 2.04 20.57
CA GLY A 69 7.60 3.20 20.55
C GLY A 69 8.78 3.09 19.58
N GLY A 70 8.63 2.34 18.49
CA GLY A 70 9.62 2.24 17.41
C GLY A 70 9.26 3.05 16.16
N ASP A 71 10.23 3.25 15.28
CA ASP A 71 10.04 3.88 13.97
C ASP A 71 8.95 3.14 13.17
N GLY A 72 7.87 3.87 12.86
CA GLY A 72 6.79 3.41 12.01
C GLY A 72 7.24 2.99 10.62
N GLU A 73 6.41 2.17 9.97
CA GLU A 73 6.57 1.87 8.56
C GLU A 73 5.98 2.99 7.70
N PRO A 74 6.55 3.28 6.52
CA PRO A 74 5.92 4.17 5.56
C PRO A 74 4.49 3.71 5.22
N ILE A 75 3.58 4.66 5.04
CA ILE A 75 2.19 4.35 4.69
C ILE A 75 2.11 3.99 3.20
N ASP A 76 1.64 2.78 2.95
CA ASP A 76 1.41 2.24 1.61
C ASP A 76 0.24 2.92 0.91
N VAL A 77 0.43 3.22 -0.37
CA VAL A 77 -0.55 3.90 -1.20
C VAL A 77 -0.60 3.38 -2.63
N PHE A 78 -1.82 3.18 -3.13
CA PHE A 78 -2.14 3.02 -4.54
C PHE A 78 -2.64 4.36 -5.09
N VAL A 79 -2.04 4.82 -6.18
CA VAL A 79 -2.37 6.08 -6.86
C VAL A 79 -3.01 5.78 -8.20
N GLY A 80 -4.32 5.99 -8.28
CA GLY A 80 -5.13 5.89 -9.48
C GLY A 80 -4.94 7.08 -10.45
N PRO A 81 -5.62 7.08 -11.61
CA PRO A 81 -5.42 8.06 -12.66
C PRO A 81 -6.01 9.47 -12.38
N GLU A 82 -6.92 9.61 -11.42
CA GLU A 82 -7.66 10.86 -11.20
C GLU A 82 -6.86 11.82 -10.31
N SER A 83 -6.02 12.68 -10.89
CA SER A 83 -5.08 13.53 -10.13
C SER A 83 -5.77 14.48 -9.14
N GLU A 84 -6.97 14.95 -9.47
CA GLU A 84 -7.73 15.93 -8.68
C GLU A 84 -8.75 15.31 -7.72
N SER A 85 -8.78 13.97 -7.59
CA SER A 85 -9.75 13.32 -6.71
C SER A 85 -9.47 13.63 -5.24
N ASP A 86 -10.47 14.18 -4.55
CA ASP A 86 -10.42 14.37 -3.09
C ASP A 86 -10.74 13.07 -2.32
N ILE A 87 -11.00 11.97 -3.02
CA ILE A 87 -11.42 10.71 -2.39
C ILE A 87 -10.20 9.89 -1.97
N VAL A 88 -10.15 9.58 -0.68
CA VAL A 88 -9.19 8.65 -0.10
C VAL A 88 -9.94 7.47 0.51
N VAL A 89 -9.54 6.25 0.15
CA VAL A 89 -10.05 5.02 0.78
C VAL A 89 -8.91 4.31 1.49
N GLY A 90 -9.02 4.15 2.81
CA GLY A 90 -8.13 3.28 3.59
C GLY A 90 -8.77 1.90 3.73
N VAL A 91 -8.13 0.87 3.20
CA VAL A 91 -8.57 -0.53 3.30
C VAL A 91 -7.71 -1.25 4.34
N THR A 92 -8.32 -1.75 5.40
CA THR A 92 -7.62 -2.58 6.40
C THR A 92 -7.50 -4.01 5.88
N LEU A 93 -6.28 -4.54 5.86
CA LEU A 93 -6.00 -5.92 5.48
C LEU A 93 -5.99 -6.80 6.74
N LEU A 94 -6.49 -8.02 6.60
CA LEU A 94 -6.55 -9.03 7.65
C LEU A 94 -5.57 -10.17 7.38
N LYS A 95 -5.00 -10.72 8.45
CA LYS A 95 -4.30 -12.00 8.42
C LYS A 95 -5.31 -13.14 8.31
N ASP A 96 -4.85 -14.34 7.94
CA ASP A 96 -5.67 -15.55 7.96
C ASP A 96 -6.32 -15.81 9.34
N SER A 97 -5.68 -15.34 10.41
CA SER A 97 -6.22 -15.39 11.78
C SER A 97 -7.38 -14.42 12.06
N GLY A 98 -7.78 -13.58 11.10
CA GLY A 98 -8.76 -12.50 11.26
C GLY A 98 -8.24 -11.25 11.98
N LYS A 99 -7.00 -11.26 12.48
CA LYS A 99 -6.36 -10.08 13.09
C LYS A 99 -5.99 -9.06 12.02
N VAL A 100 -6.03 -7.78 12.38
CA VAL A 100 -5.52 -6.69 11.55
C VAL A 100 -4.04 -6.93 11.24
N ASP A 101 -3.68 -6.82 9.97
CA ASP A 101 -2.30 -6.83 9.50
C ASP A 101 -1.81 -5.40 9.27
N GLU A 102 -2.39 -4.73 8.28
CA GLU A 102 -1.97 -3.40 7.83
C GLU A 102 -3.15 -2.62 7.25
N THR A 103 -2.93 -1.35 6.88
CA THR A 103 -3.90 -0.56 6.11
C THR A 103 -3.23 0.01 4.88
N LYS A 104 -3.84 -0.17 3.72
CA LYS A 104 -3.39 0.41 2.46
C LYS A 104 -4.34 1.52 2.01
N TYR A 105 -3.78 2.63 1.56
CA TYR A 105 -4.56 3.77 1.10
C TYR A 105 -4.68 3.79 -0.41
N PHE A 106 -5.82 4.24 -0.90
CA PHE A 106 -6.17 4.34 -2.30
C PHE A 106 -6.58 5.78 -2.57
N VAL A 107 -5.82 6.47 -3.41
CA VAL A 107 -6.04 7.87 -3.80
C VAL A 107 -6.12 7.98 -5.32
N GLY A 108 -6.78 9.02 -5.83
CA GLY A 108 -6.86 9.24 -7.27
C GLY A 108 -7.87 8.35 -7.99
N TYR A 109 -9.02 8.09 -7.35
CA TYR A 109 -10.12 7.31 -7.91
C TYR A 109 -11.40 8.15 -8.01
N ARG A 110 -12.27 7.84 -8.99
CA ARG A 110 -13.50 8.61 -9.26
C ARG A 110 -14.56 8.41 -8.17
N SER A 111 -14.51 7.27 -7.48
CA SER A 111 -15.44 6.93 -6.40
C SER A 111 -14.77 6.00 -5.39
N PRO A 112 -15.32 5.86 -4.17
CA PRO A 112 -14.85 4.86 -3.22
C PRO A 112 -14.99 3.42 -3.74
N LYS A 113 -16.02 3.18 -4.56
CA LYS A 113 -16.24 1.88 -5.19
C LYS A 113 -15.09 1.53 -6.14
N ASP A 114 -14.64 2.48 -6.97
CA ASP A 114 -13.52 2.23 -7.90
C ASP A 114 -12.21 1.95 -7.17
N ALA A 115 -11.99 2.59 -6.02
CA ALA A 115 -10.84 2.29 -5.16
C ALA A 115 -10.91 0.86 -4.59
N VAL A 116 -12.09 0.41 -4.15
CA VAL A 116 -12.31 -0.96 -3.66
C VAL A 116 -12.18 -1.99 -4.78
N GLU A 117 -12.70 -1.72 -5.98
CA GLU A 117 -12.48 -2.60 -7.13
C GLU A 117 -11.00 -2.66 -7.50
N SER A 118 -10.29 -1.53 -7.44
CA SER A 118 -8.83 -1.54 -7.63
C SER A 118 -8.12 -2.39 -6.58
N PHE A 119 -8.56 -2.41 -5.32
CA PHE A 119 -8.03 -3.35 -4.33
C PHE A 119 -8.21 -4.80 -4.81
N LYS A 120 -9.40 -5.18 -5.26
CA LYS A 120 -9.69 -6.55 -5.73
C LYS A 120 -8.83 -6.93 -6.93
N ASP A 121 -8.61 -6.01 -7.87
CA ASP A 121 -7.76 -6.23 -9.04
C ASP A 121 -6.30 -6.54 -8.66
N HIS A 122 -5.81 -5.96 -7.56
CA HIS A 122 -4.46 -6.21 -7.07
C HIS A 122 -4.37 -7.47 -6.17
N TYR A 123 -5.51 -8.00 -5.70
CA TYR A 123 -5.62 -9.20 -4.85
C TYR A 123 -6.67 -10.22 -5.35
N PRO A 124 -6.66 -10.63 -6.64
CA PRO A 124 -7.80 -11.28 -7.28
C PRO A 124 -8.20 -12.63 -6.66
N THR A 125 -7.26 -13.34 -6.04
CA THR A 125 -7.49 -14.68 -5.48
C THR A 125 -7.75 -14.69 -3.97
N LYS A 126 -7.53 -13.57 -3.27
CA LYS A 126 -7.59 -13.51 -1.80
C LYS A 126 -8.40 -12.33 -1.26
N TRP A 127 -8.95 -11.47 -2.13
CA TRP A 127 -9.59 -10.24 -1.67
C TRP A 127 -10.71 -10.49 -0.65
N GLU A 128 -11.48 -11.58 -0.75
CA GLU A 128 -12.58 -11.89 0.17
C GLU A 128 -12.13 -12.14 1.60
N THR A 129 -10.97 -12.77 1.79
CA THR A 129 -10.43 -13.07 3.13
C THR A 129 -9.45 -12.01 3.62
N LEU A 130 -8.77 -11.33 2.68
CA LEU A 130 -7.78 -10.31 2.96
C LEU A 130 -8.43 -8.96 3.29
N MET A 131 -9.55 -8.62 2.65
CA MET A 131 -10.19 -7.32 2.81
C MET A 131 -11.00 -7.27 4.10
N GLY A 132 -10.52 -6.45 5.05
CA GLY A 132 -11.28 -6.04 6.22
C GLY A 132 -12.11 -4.77 5.98
N PRO A 133 -12.49 -4.06 7.06
CA PRO A 133 -13.21 -2.80 6.95
C PRO A 133 -12.44 -1.77 6.11
N HIS A 134 -13.17 -0.94 5.36
CA HIS A 134 -12.61 0.21 4.67
C HIS A 134 -13.23 1.52 5.16
N ARG A 135 -12.47 2.60 5.07
CA ARG A 135 -12.90 3.95 5.49
C ARG A 135 -12.69 4.92 4.34
N VAL A 136 -13.68 5.78 4.13
CA VAL A 136 -13.62 6.86 3.13
C VAL A 136 -13.37 8.18 3.83
N MET A 137 -12.44 8.98 3.32
CA MET A 137 -12.13 10.31 3.82
C MET A 137 -11.70 11.25 2.69
N THR A 138 -11.65 12.55 3.00
CA THR A 138 -11.12 13.57 2.09
C THR A 138 -9.59 13.62 2.16
N MET A 139 -8.94 14.24 1.18
CA MET A 139 -7.49 14.45 1.21
C MET A 139 -7.06 15.31 2.40
N ASP A 140 -7.87 16.28 2.81
CA ASP A 140 -7.60 17.10 4.01
C ASP A 140 -7.63 16.28 5.30
N LYS A 141 -8.61 15.40 5.46
CA LYS A 141 -8.67 14.48 6.60
C LYS A 141 -7.49 13.50 6.57
N PHE A 142 -7.11 13.04 5.38
CA PHE A 142 -5.97 12.15 5.22
C PHE A 142 -4.65 12.86 5.57
N ARG A 143 -4.41 14.09 5.10
CA ARG A 143 -3.26 14.91 5.52
C ARG A 143 -3.20 15.10 7.04
N THR A 144 -4.37 15.34 7.66
CA THR A 144 -4.46 15.45 9.13
C THR A 144 -4.09 14.15 9.83
N LEU A 145 -4.50 13.00 9.28
CA LEU A 145 -4.13 11.68 9.79
C LEU A 145 -2.61 11.46 9.69
N LEU A 146 -2.03 11.70 8.51
CA LEU A 146 -0.59 11.59 8.27
C LEU A 146 0.25 12.48 9.20
N ALA A 147 -0.24 13.68 9.53
CA ALA A 147 0.45 14.62 10.41
C ALA A 147 0.35 14.24 11.90
N LYS A 148 -0.74 13.60 12.33
CA LYS A 148 -0.87 13.09 13.71
C LYS A 148 0.11 11.94 13.95
N ASP A 149 0.32 11.11 12.94
CA ASP A 149 1.23 9.97 13.03
C ASP A 149 2.72 10.37 13.02
N GLN A 150 3.05 11.65 12.79
CA GLN A 150 4.40 12.21 12.88
C GLN A 150 4.76 12.77 14.27
N LYS A 151 3.79 12.94 15.18
CA LYS A 151 4.01 13.52 16.51
C LYS A 151 4.02 12.45 17.61
N ILE A 152 5.16 11.78 17.80
CA ILE A 152 5.60 11.21 19.09
C ILE A 152 7.11 11.44 19.21
#